data_AF-A0A392RI35-F1
#
_entry.id   AF-A0A392RI35-F1
#
_cell.length_a   1.000
_cell.length_b   1.000
_cell.length_c   1.000
_cell.angle_alpha   90.00
_cell.angle_beta   90.00
_cell.angle_gamma   90.00
#
_symmetry.space_group_name_H-M   'P 1'
#
loop_
_entity.id
_entity.type
_entity.pdbx_description
1 polymer ?
#
loop_
_entity_poly.entity_id
_entity_poly.type
_entity_poly.pdbx_seq_one_letter_code
_entity_poly.pdbx_strand_id
1 'polypeptide(L)'
;SVISESQTAFVKDRQIFDGILIANEAVDEARKTKKELLLFKVDFEKAYDSVDWSYSDAVMGRMSFSVLWRKWIKECICTASASVLVNGSPMNSLWREV
;
A
#
# COMPACT_ATOMS: atom_id res chain seq x y z
N SER A 1 -11.69 -13.58 -3.56
CA SER A 1 -11.71 -12.11 -3.72
C SER A 1 -10.28 -11.61 -3.70
N VAL A 2 -9.93 -10.59 -4.50
CA VAL A 2 -8.59 -9.95 -4.46
C VAL A 2 -8.38 -9.17 -3.16
N ILE A 3 -9.45 -8.58 -2.63
CA ILE A 3 -9.45 -7.78 -1.39
C ILE A 3 -10.01 -8.64 -0.27
N SER A 4 -9.23 -8.82 0.81
CA SER A 4 -9.65 -9.50 2.04
C SER A 4 -10.65 -8.64 2.82
N GLU A 5 -11.57 -9.24 3.57
CA GLU A 5 -12.46 -8.52 4.49
C GLU A 5 -11.68 -7.77 5.58
N SER A 6 -10.53 -8.31 6.00
CA SER A 6 -9.65 -7.70 6.99
C SER A 6 -8.80 -6.51 6.48
N GLN A 7 -8.84 -6.22 5.18
CA GLN A 7 -8.10 -5.07 4.62
C GLN A 7 -8.89 -3.77 4.79
N THR A 8 -8.52 -2.95 5.75
CA THR A 8 -9.29 -1.74 6.11
C THR A 8 -8.79 -0.46 5.43
N ALA A 9 -7.52 -0.43 5.00
CA ALA A 9 -6.93 0.73 4.33
C ALA A 9 -7.06 0.67 2.80
N PHE A 10 -7.17 1.86 2.17
CA PHE A 10 -7.23 2.05 0.71
C PHE A 10 -8.36 1.31 -0.01
N VAL A 11 -9.44 0.96 0.69
CA VAL A 11 -10.65 0.35 0.12
C VAL A 11 -11.81 1.31 0.32
N LYS A 12 -12.57 1.58 -0.74
CA LYS A 12 -13.77 2.42 -0.66
C LYS A 12 -14.73 1.85 0.38
N ASP A 13 -15.37 2.74 1.13
CA ASP A 13 -16.38 2.40 2.14
C ASP A 13 -15.83 1.57 3.33
N ARG A 14 -14.50 1.55 3.55
CA ARG A 14 -13.85 1.00 4.76
C ARG A 14 -13.06 2.08 5.49
N GLN A 15 -13.08 2.06 6.83
CA GLN A 15 -12.37 3.03 7.63
C GLN A 15 -11.09 2.41 8.20
N ILE A 16 -9.97 3.14 8.15
CA ILE A 16 -8.70 2.69 8.75
C ILE A 16 -8.83 2.44 10.26
N PHE A 17 -9.74 3.18 10.92
CA PHE A 17 -10.03 3.02 12.33
C PHE A 17 -10.65 1.67 12.70
N ASP A 18 -11.32 1.00 11.76
CA ASP A 18 -11.92 -0.32 12.00
C ASP A 18 -10.85 -1.34 12.39
N GLY A 19 -9.69 -1.30 11.70
CA GLY A 19 -8.57 -2.20 12.00
C GLY A 19 -7.93 -1.92 13.36
N ILE A 20 -7.87 -0.64 13.75
CA ILE A 20 -7.36 -0.22 15.06
C ILE A 20 -8.32 -0.68 16.17
N LEU A 21 -9.62 -0.53 15.96
CA LEU A 21 -10.65 -0.93 16.92
C LEU A 21 -10.62 -2.45 17.16
N ILE A 22 -10.61 -3.25 16.09
CA ILE A 22 -10.54 -4.73 16.18
C ILE A 22 -9.28 -5.17 16.96
N ALA A 23 -8.13 -4.56 16.68
CA ALA A 23 -6.89 -4.87 17.38
C ALA A 23 -7.00 -4.54 18.89
N ASN A 24 -7.57 -3.39 19.24
CA ASN A 24 -7.77 -2.99 20.63
C ASN A 24 -8.73 -3.93 21.36
N GLU A 25 -9.85 -4.31 20.74
CA GLU A 25 -10.82 -5.25 21.32
C GLU A 25 -10.20 -6.62 21.57
N ALA A 26 -9.39 -7.14 20.64
CA ALA A 26 -8.68 -8.40 20.80
C ALA A 26 -7.72 -8.38 22.01
N VAL A 27 -7.00 -7.27 22.22
CA VAL A 27 -6.13 -7.07 23.39
C VAL A 27 -6.94 -6.99 24.69
N ASP A 28 -8.02 -6.23 24.67
CA ASP A 28 -8.91 -6.08 25.82
C ASP A 28 -9.57 -7.40 26.21
N GLU A 29 -9.99 -8.21 25.26
CA GLU A 29 -10.55 -9.53 25.49
C GLU A 29 -9.52 -10.50 26.09
N ALA A 30 -8.30 -10.55 25.52
CA ALA A 30 -7.22 -11.37 26.07
C ALA A 30 -6.91 -10.98 27.53
N ARG A 31 -6.87 -9.67 27.84
CA ARG A 31 -6.69 -9.16 29.20
C ARG A 31 -7.82 -9.60 30.13
N LYS A 32 -9.08 -9.46 29.72
CA LYS A 32 -10.26 -9.85 30.51
C LYS A 32 -10.30 -11.35 30.77
N THR A 33 -9.91 -12.16 29.79
CA THR A 33 -9.94 -13.63 29.86
C THR A 33 -8.66 -14.25 30.42
N LYS A 34 -7.67 -13.42 30.78
CA LYS A 34 -6.34 -13.83 31.27
C LYS A 34 -5.63 -14.80 30.32
N LYS A 35 -5.83 -14.62 29.02
CA LYS A 35 -5.13 -15.38 27.98
C LYS A 35 -3.83 -14.69 27.60
N GLU A 36 -2.79 -15.48 27.38
CA GLU A 36 -1.56 -14.99 26.79
C GLU A 36 -1.81 -14.59 25.33
N LEU A 37 -1.25 -13.45 24.91
CA LEU A 37 -1.41 -12.89 23.58
C LEU A 37 -0.04 -12.48 23.03
N LEU A 38 0.20 -12.80 21.76
CA LEU A 38 1.33 -12.28 20.99
C LEU A 38 0.78 -11.39 19.86
N LEU A 39 1.25 -10.16 19.80
CA LEU A 39 0.96 -9.23 18.70
C LEU A 39 2.19 -9.08 17.81
N PHE A 40 2.01 -9.30 16.52
CA PHE A 40 3.05 -9.10 15.54
C PHE A 40 2.74 -7.87 14.69
N LYS A 41 3.55 -6.82 14.86
CA LYS A 41 3.46 -5.59 14.06
C LYS A 41 4.59 -5.57 13.05
N VAL A 42 4.23 -5.51 11.77
CA VAL A 42 5.17 -5.38 10.64
C VAL A 42 4.88 -4.10 9.92
N ASP A 43 5.93 -3.38 9.56
CA ASP A 43 5.87 -2.21 8.70
C ASP A 43 6.96 -2.32 7.63
N PHE A 44 6.70 -1.76 6.45
CA PHE A 44 7.64 -1.77 5.34
C PHE A 44 8.26 -0.40 5.18
N GLU A 45 9.58 -0.30 5.36
CA GLU A 45 10.31 0.93 5.06
C GLU A 45 10.20 1.24 3.56
N LYS A 46 9.68 2.43 3.26
CA LYS A 46 9.54 2.96 1.90
C LYS A 46 8.92 1.92 0.96
N ALA A 47 7.73 1.42 1.29
CA ALA A 47 7.08 0.30 0.61
C ALA A 47 7.08 0.40 -0.94
N TYR A 48 6.92 1.61 -1.50
CA TYR A 48 6.92 1.83 -2.95
C TYR A 48 8.31 1.93 -3.58
N ASP A 49 9.35 2.24 -2.79
CA ASP A 49 10.74 2.27 -3.27
C ASP A 49 11.34 0.85 -3.23
N SER A 50 10.89 0.04 -2.26
CA SER A 50 11.43 -1.29 -1.96
C SER A 50 10.74 -2.43 -2.72
N VAL A 51 9.62 -2.17 -3.39
CA VAL A 51 8.83 -3.22 -4.06
C VAL A 51 9.48 -3.65 -5.39
N ASP A 52 9.56 -4.96 -5.61
CA ASP A 52 9.91 -5.51 -6.93
C ASP A 52 8.68 -5.46 -7.86
N TRP A 53 8.73 -4.56 -8.83
CA TRP A 53 7.66 -4.37 -9.81
C TRP A 53 7.46 -5.57 -10.75
N SER A 54 8.49 -6.40 -10.97
CA SER A 54 8.37 -7.65 -11.72
C SER A 54 7.55 -8.67 -10.93
N TYR A 55 7.76 -8.71 -9.61
CA TYR A 55 6.93 -9.53 -8.73
C TYR A 55 5.47 -9.04 -8.71
N SER A 56 5.24 -7.73 -8.67
CA SER A 56 3.89 -7.16 -8.75
C SER A 56 3.14 -7.59 -10.02
N ASP A 57 3.78 -7.53 -11.19
CA ASP A 57 3.18 -8.04 -12.45
C ASP A 57 2.90 -9.55 -12.40
N ALA A 58 3.80 -10.34 -11.83
CA ALA A 58 3.61 -11.78 -11.66
C ALA A 58 2.39 -12.09 -10.77
N VAL A 59 2.20 -11.36 -9.67
CA VAL A 59 1.03 -11.50 -8.78
C VAL A 59 -0.25 -11.13 -9.51
N MET A 60 -0.28 -10.01 -10.25
CA MET A 60 -1.44 -9.62 -11.06
C MET A 60 -1.77 -10.70 -12.11
N GLY A 61 -0.76 -11.31 -12.73
CA GLY A 61 -0.95 -12.43 -13.65
C GLY A 61 -1.63 -13.64 -12.98
N ARG A 62 -1.19 -14.02 -11.78
CA ARG A 62 -1.80 -15.11 -11.00
C ARG A 62 -3.22 -14.81 -10.54
N MET A 63 -3.51 -13.54 -10.25
CA MET A 63 -4.86 -13.07 -9.93
C MET A 63 -5.77 -12.91 -11.16
N SER A 64 -5.31 -13.34 -12.34
CA SER A 64 -6.08 -13.32 -13.60
C SER A 64 -6.44 -11.92 -14.10
N PHE A 65 -5.64 -10.90 -13.76
CA PHE A 65 -5.77 -9.58 -14.39
C PHE A 65 -5.42 -9.65 -15.88
N SER A 66 -6.21 -8.96 -16.71
CA SER A 66 -6.01 -8.95 -18.15
C SER A 66 -4.65 -8.38 -18.54
N VAL A 67 -4.10 -8.86 -19.66
CA VAL A 67 -2.81 -8.38 -20.18
C VAL A 67 -2.83 -6.87 -20.42
N LEU A 68 -3.96 -6.34 -20.92
CA LEU A 68 -4.13 -4.90 -21.13
C LEU A 68 -4.03 -4.13 -19.82
N TRP A 69 -4.67 -4.63 -18.75
CA TRP A 69 -4.67 -3.92 -17.47
C TRP A 69 -3.27 -3.90 -16.85
N ARG A 70 -2.59 -5.06 -16.87
CA ARG A 70 -1.21 -5.17 -16.38
C ARG A 70 -0.25 -4.26 -17.16
N LYS A 71 -0.46 -4.12 -18.47
CA LYS A 71 0.32 -3.18 -19.30
C LYS A 71 0.14 -1.73 -18.85
N TRP A 72 -1.10 -1.25 -18.64
CA TRP A 72 -1.31 0.13 -18.19
C TRP A 72 -0.69 0.40 -16.81
N ILE A 73 -0.82 -0.54 -15.87
CA ILE A 73 -0.19 -0.41 -14.54
C ILE A 73 1.34 -0.33 -14.66
N LYS A 74 1.94 -1.17 -15.51
CA LYS A 74 3.39 -1.14 -15.76
C LYS A 74 3.85 0.21 -16.33
N GLU A 75 3.13 0.76 -17.29
CA GLU A 75 3.43 2.11 -17.83
C GLU A 75 3.35 3.16 -16.72
N CYS A 76 2.28 3.17 -15.92
CA CYS A 76 2.12 4.13 -14.81
C CYS A 76 3.28 4.08 -13.80
N ILE A 77 3.78 2.88 -13.47
CA ILE A 77 4.91 2.68 -12.56
C ILE A 77 6.21 3.20 -13.19
N CYS A 78 6.47 2.87 -14.46
CA CYS A 78 7.71 3.22 -15.13
C CYS A 78 7.82 4.70 -15.51
N THR A 79 6.70 5.39 -15.72
CA THR A 79 6.68 6.79 -16.19
C THR A 79 6.31 7.80 -15.10
N ALA A 80 6.18 7.37 -13.85
CA ALA A 80 5.84 8.27 -12.76
C ALA A 80 6.91 9.36 -12.61
N SER A 81 6.50 10.62 -12.74
CA SER A 81 7.36 11.78 -12.53
C SER A 81 6.64 12.82 -11.70
N ALA A 82 7.42 13.59 -10.93
CA ALA A 82 6.92 14.70 -10.13
C ALA A 82 7.70 15.97 -10.49
N SER A 83 7.00 17.09 -10.59
CA SER A 83 7.60 18.41 -10.81
C SER A 83 7.07 19.40 -9.79
N VAL A 84 7.95 20.23 -9.22
CA VAL A 84 7.54 21.36 -8.38
C VAL A 84 7.19 22.53 -9.29
N LEU A 85 5.98 23.09 -9.11
CA LEU A 85 5.57 24.32 -9.78
C LEU A 85 5.99 25.52 -8.95
N VAL A 86 6.82 26.41 -9.52
CA VAL A 86 7.16 27.69 -8.92
C VAL A 86 6.51 28.79 -9.75
N ASN A 87 5.61 29.57 -9.14
CA ASN A 87 4.81 30.59 -9.82
C ASN A 87 4.05 30.06 -11.05
N GLY A 88 3.58 28.81 -10.98
CA GLY A 88 2.81 28.17 -12.06
C GLY A 88 3.66 27.54 -13.17
N SER A 89 4.99 27.68 -13.12
CA SER A 89 5.90 27.08 -14.10
C SER A 89 6.60 25.84 -13.53
N PRO A 90 6.66 24.72 -14.28
CA PRO A 90 7.45 23.55 -13.87
C PRO A 90 8.93 23.91 -13.76
N MET A 91 9.53 23.58 -12.61
CA MET A 91 10.96 23.76 -12.39
C MET A 91 11.73 22.50 -12.82
N ASN A 92 12.49 22.60 -13.91
CA ASN A 92 13.03 21.44 -14.63
C ASN A 92 14.48 21.06 -14.23
N SER A 93 15.16 21.82 -13.37
CA SER A 93 16.65 21.78 -13.34
C SER A 93 17.37 21.89 -11.99
N LEU A 94 16.75 21.55 -10.84
CA LEU A 94 17.49 21.52 -9.55
C LEU A 94 17.89 20.12 -9.03
N TRP A 95 17.49 19.03 -9.70
CA TRP A 95 17.85 17.67 -9.26
C TRP A 95 19.17 17.13 -9.82
N ARG A 96 20.00 17.96 -10.48
CA ARG A 96 21.34 17.55 -10.97
C ARG A 96 22.50 17.93 -10.05
N GLU A 97 22.25 18.66 -8.96
CA GLU A 97 23.29 19.11 -8.02
C GLU A 97 22.95 18.84 -6.56
N VAL A 98 22.34 17.67 -6.29
CA VAL A 98 22.33 17.05 -4.95
C VAL A 98 22.59 15.55 -5.08
#